data_AF-A0A351NXT1-F1
#
_entry.id   AF-A0A351NXT1-F1
#
_cell.length_a   1.000
_cell.length_b   1.000
_cell.length_c   1.000
_cell.angle_alpha   90.00
_cell.angle_beta   90.00
_cell.angle_gamma   90.00
#
_symmetry.space_group_name_H-M   'P 1'
#
loop_
_entity.id
_entity.type
_entity.pdbx_description
1 polymer ?
#
loop_
_entity_poly.entity_id
_entity_poly.type
_entity_poly.pdbx_seq_one_letter_code
_entity_poly.pdbx_strand_id
1 'polypeptide(L)'
;MNGEVVNESRRKFLLGATSVVGGAGVVGAAVPFVASWQPSAKAKAAGAPVKVNISKLEQGARLVVEWRGKPVYIVRRTSETLSLIDDIGDDILRDVDSTSAKQPAYVNGSARTIDGKEEFLILVGL
;
A
#
# COMPACT_ATOMS: atom_id res chain seq x y z
N MET A 1 -65.01 -34.88 0.64
CA MET A 1 -64.14 -33.93 -0.09
C MET A 1 -63.73 -32.85 0.89
N ASN A 2 -62.66 -33.07 1.66
CA ASN A 2 -62.18 -32.08 2.61
C ASN A 2 -61.14 -31.22 1.90
N GLY A 3 -61.61 -30.18 1.20
CA GLY A 3 -60.75 -29.17 0.61
C GLY A 3 -60.24 -28.26 1.73
N GLU A 4 -58.99 -28.44 2.14
CA GLU A 4 -58.31 -27.49 3.02
C GLU A 4 -58.35 -26.10 2.38
N VAL A 5 -59.05 -25.16 3.02
CA VAL A 5 -59.04 -23.75 2.60
C VAL A 5 -57.64 -23.21 2.86
N VAL A 6 -56.84 -23.09 1.81
CA VAL A 6 -55.47 -22.58 1.88
C VAL A 6 -55.50 -21.14 2.39
N ASN A 7 -54.84 -20.89 3.53
CA ASN A 7 -54.72 -19.55 4.09
C ASN A 7 -53.65 -18.74 3.34
N GLU A 8 -54.08 -18.03 2.29
CA GLU A 8 -53.22 -17.20 1.44
C GLU A 8 -52.46 -16.12 2.21
N SER A 9 -53.05 -15.53 3.25
CA SER A 9 -52.38 -14.51 4.07
C SER A 9 -51.20 -15.08 4.86
N ARG A 10 -51.38 -16.25 5.48
CA ARG A 10 -50.28 -16.96 6.17
C ARG A 10 -49.20 -17.38 5.20
N ARG A 11 -49.57 -17.87 4.01
CA ARG A 11 -48.63 -18.25 2.96
C ARG A 11 -47.77 -17.07 2.52
N LYS A 12 -48.38 -15.92 2.23
CA LYS A 12 -47.65 -14.70 1.83
C LYS A 12 -46.76 -14.17 2.95
N PHE A 13 -47.22 -14.23 4.20
CA PHE A 13 -46.42 -13.85 5.36
C PHE A 13 -45.17 -14.74 5.51
N LEU A 14 -45.36 -16.07 5.46
CA LEU A 14 -44.25 -17.02 5.58
C LEU A 14 -43.26 -16.86 4.42
N LEU A 15 -43.74 -16.68 3.18
CA LEU A 15 -42.89 -16.40 2.03
C LEU A 15 -42.07 -15.13 2.24
N GLY A 16 -42.70 -14.02 2.64
CA GLY A 16 -42.00 -12.77 2.92
C GLY A 16 -40.96 -12.90 4.03
N ALA A 17 -41.33 -13.53 5.15
CA ALA A 17 -40.43 -13.75 6.28
C ALA A 17 -39.22 -14.61 5.89
N THR A 18 -39.43 -15.73 5.19
CA THR A 18 -38.35 -16.60 4.72
C THR A 18 -37.45 -15.90 3.71
N SER A 19 -38.00 -15.10 2.80
CA SER A 19 -37.19 -14.32 1.84
C SER A 19 -36.30 -13.29 2.52
N VAL A 20 -36.82 -12.58 3.54
CA VAL A 20 -36.03 -11.59 4.30
C VAL A 20 -34.90 -12.27 5.08
N VAL A 21 -35.21 -13.34 5.82
CA VAL A 21 -34.21 -14.09 6.59
C VAL A 21 -33.16 -14.72 5.66
N GLY A 22 -33.60 -15.30 4.53
CA GLY A 22 -32.70 -15.86 3.52
C GLY A 22 -31.79 -14.81 2.90
N GLY A 23 -32.33 -13.63 2.55
CA GLY A 23 -31.56 -12.52 2.03
C GLY A 23 -30.52 -12.00 3.02
N ALA A 24 -30.91 -11.81 4.29
CA ALA A 24 -29.99 -11.41 5.35
C ALA A 24 -28.88 -12.46 5.58
N GLY A 25 -29.21 -13.75 5.50
CA GLY A 25 -28.24 -14.84 5.58
C GLY A 25 -27.23 -14.83 4.43
N VAL A 26 -27.69 -14.61 3.19
CA VAL A 26 -26.80 -14.50 2.02
C VAL A 26 -25.84 -13.32 2.16
N VAL A 27 -26.33 -12.14 2.56
CA VAL A 27 -25.47 -10.97 2.80
C VAL A 27 -24.50 -11.25 3.94
N GLY A 28 -24.98 -11.85 5.03
CA GLY A 28 -24.16 -12.21 6.20
C GLY A 28 -23.03 -13.19 5.90
N ALA A 29 -23.19 -14.07 4.90
CA ALA A 29 -22.14 -14.98 4.45
C ALA A 29 -21.23 -14.37 3.37
N ALA A 30 -21.81 -13.62 2.42
CA ALA A 30 -21.06 -13.05 1.30
C ALA A 30 -20.08 -11.96 1.74
N VAL A 31 -20.46 -11.11 2.69
CA VAL A 31 -19.61 -10.01 3.19
C VAL A 31 -18.29 -10.52 3.79
N PRO A 32 -18.27 -11.44 4.80
CA PRO A 32 -17.02 -11.96 5.34
C PRO A 32 -16.25 -12.81 4.31
N PHE A 33 -16.93 -13.50 3.39
CA PHE A 33 -16.29 -14.25 2.32
C PHE A 33 -15.48 -13.33 1.39
N VAL A 34 -16.06 -12.24 0.90
CA VAL A 34 -15.33 -11.26 0.08
C VAL A 34 -14.26 -10.54 0.91
N ALA A 35 -14.57 -10.20 2.17
CA ALA A 35 -13.59 -9.58 3.07
C ALA A 35 -12.37 -10.48 3.33
N SER A 36 -12.51 -11.81 3.21
CA SER A 36 -11.40 -12.76 3.40
C SER A 36 -10.30 -12.63 2.33
N TRP A 37 -10.59 -12.03 1.18
CA TRP A 37 -9.58 -11.73 0.16
C TRP A 37 -8.74 -10.48 0.49
N GLN A 38 -9.13 -9.70 1.50
CA GLN A 38 -8.32 -8.58 1.94
C GLN A 38 -6.98 -9.06 2.54
N PRO A 39 -5.92 -8.25 2.47
CA PRO A 39 -4.63 -8.60 3.06
C PRO A 39 -4.79 -8.96 4.53
N SER A 40 -4.27 -10.14 4.90
CA SER A 40 -4.34 -10.65 6.27
C SER A 40 -3.67 -9.68 7.27
N ALA A 41 -4.03 -9.78 8.55
CA ALA A 41 -3.41 -8.97 9.60
C ALA A 41 -1.87 -9.11 9.62
N LYS A 42 -1.35 -10.30 9.28
CA LYS A 42 0.09 -10.57 9.14
C LYS A 42 0.71 -9.81 7.95
N ALA A 43 0.01 -9.72 6.83
CA ALA A 43 0.45 -8.91 5.68
C ALA A 43 0.38 -7.40 5.97
N LYS A 44 -0.63 -6.94 6.73
CA LYS A 44 -0.70 -5.54 7.21
C LYS A 44 0.42 -5.24 8.21
N ALA A 45 0.73 -6.17 9.12
CA ALA A 45 1.82 -6.03 10.09
C ALA A 45 3.20 -6.06 9.42
N ALA A 46 3.42 -6.86 8.38
CA ALA A 46 4.63 -6.82 7.56
C ALA A 46 4.80 -5.48 6.79
N GLY A 47 3.74 -4.68 6.71
CA GLY A 47 3.73 -3.30 6.20
C GLY A 47 4.09 -2.23 7.22
N ALA A 48 4.33 -2.58 8.48
CA ALA A 48 4.64 -1.61 9.52
C ALA A 48 5.95 -0.84 9.23
N PRO A 49 6.10 0.39 9.76
CA PRO A 49 7.33 1.15 9.63
C PRO A 49 8.52 0.41 10.26
N VAL A 50 9.60 0.26 9.51
CA VAL A 50 10.87 -0.30 10.01
C VAL A 50 11.79 0.85 10.38
N LYS A 51 12.32 0.83 11.62
CA LYS A 51 13.34 1.78 12.06
C LYS A 51 14.72 1.18 11.81
N VAL A 52 15.55 1.90 11.05
CA VAL A 52 16.92 1.48 10.71
C VAL A 52 17.89 2.49 11.28
N ASN A 53 18.92 2.01 11.99
CA ASN A 53 20.01 2.87 12.44
C ASN A 53 21.03 3.05 11.32
N ILE A 54 21.23 4.30 10.89
CA ILE A 54 22.15 4.68 9.81
C ILE A 54 23.42 5.38 10.31
N SER A 55 23.64 5.47 11.63
CA SER A 55 24.77 6.22 12.21
C SER A 55 26.14 5.65 11.85
N LYS A 56 26.22 4.37 11.47
CA LYS A 56 27.47 3.71 11.06
C LYS A 56 27.68 3.70 9.55
N LEU A 57 26.79 4.33 8.78
CA LEU A 57 26.89 4.34 7.33
C LEU A 57 27.93 5.38 6.88
N GLU A 58 29.01 4.91 6.27
CA GLU A 58 30.07 5.75 5.71
C GLU A 58 29.62 6.42 4.40
N GLN A 59 30.25 7.53 4.05
CA GLN A 59 29.97 8.18 2.75
C GLN A 59 30.43 7.26 1.60
N GLY A 60 29.61 7.17 0.55
CA GLY A 60 29.79 6.24 -0.56
C GLY A 60 29.27 4.82 -0.29
N ALA A 61 28.94 4.47 0.96
CA ALA A 61 28.43 3.16 1.31
C ALA A 61 26.91 3.05 1.10
N ARG A 62 26.44 1.80 0.96
CA ARG A 62 25.03 1.43 0.85
C ARG A 62 24.67 0.38 1.88
N LEU A 63 23.53 0.58 2.53
CA LEU A 63 22.86 -0.39 3.37
C LEU A 63 21.62 -0.94 2.63
N VAL A 64 21.38 -2.25 2.74
CA VAL A 64 20.19 -2.90 2.18
C VAL A 64 19.36 -3.43 3.34
N VAL A 65 18.08 -3.06 3.38
CA VAL A 65 17.13 -3.50 4.41
C VAL A 65 15.89 -4.06 3.74
N GLU A 66 15.30 -5.10 4.28
CA GLU A 66 14.04 -5.64 3.77
C GLU A 66 12.84 -4.88 4.34
N TRP A 67 11.94 -4.42 3.48
CA TRP A 67 10.65 -3.85 3.86
C TRP A 67 9.55 -4.37 2.94
N ARG A 68 8.50 -4.97 3.53
CA ARG A 68 7.37 -5.57 2.77
C ARG A 68 7.81 -6.60 1.73
N GLY A 69 8.86 -7.38 2.01
CA GLY A 69 9.43 -8.34 1.07
C GLY A 69 10.19 -7.72 -0.11
N LYS A 70 10.41 -6.41 -0.10
CA LYS A 70 11.21 -5.69 -1.09
C LYS A 70 12.50 -5.15 -0.47
N PRO A 71 13.62 -5.15 -1.19
CA PRO A 71 14.83 -4.49 -0.72
C PRO A 71 14.64 -2.97 -0.73
N VAL A 72 15.05 -2.32 0.34
CA VAL A 72 15.17 -0.87 0.48
C VAL A 72 16.65 -0.54 0.54
N TYR A 73 17.11 0.26 -0.42
CA TYR A 73 18.48 0.75 -0.48
C TYR A 73 18.56 2.08 0.25
N ILE A 74 19.47 2.16 1.22
CA ILE A 74 19.83 3.39 1.91
C ILE A 74 21.27 3.70 1.54
N VAL A 75 21.47 4.77 0.77
CA VAL A 75 22.77 5.16 0.25
C VAL A 75 23.16 6.47 0.91
N ARG A 76 24.41 6.54 1.41
CA ARG A 76 24.99 7.81 1.84
C ARG A 76 25.88 8.34 0.73
N ARG A 77 25.43 9.39 0.05
CA ARG A 77 26.13 10.04 -1.08
C ARG A 77 27.27 10.93 -0.58
N THR A 78 28.31 11.08 -1.39
CA THR A 78 29.39 12.06 -1.17
C THR A 78 28.96 13.42 -1.70
N SER A 79 29.62 14.49 -1.26
CA SER A 79 29.43 15.84 -1.80
C SER A 79 29.67 15.90 -3.32
N GLU A 80 30.68 15.18 -3.80
CA GLU A 80 31.00 15.07 -5.24
C GLU A 80 29.85 14.43 -6.03
N THR A 81 29.18 13.43 -5.46
CA THR A 81 28.02 12.80 -6.11
C THR A 81 26.85 13.77 -6.18
N LEU A 82 26.67 14.60 -5.15
CA LEU A 82 25.59 15.59 -5.11
C LEU A 82 25.83 16.71 -6.13
N SER A 83 27.05 17.24 -6.23
CA SER A 83 27.38 18.25 -7.25
C SER A 83 27.15 17.71 -8.67
N LEU A 84 27.55 16.45 -8.91
CA LEU A 84 27.32 15.80 -10.21
C LEU A 84 25.83 15.66 -10.55
N ILE A 85 24.94 15.54 -9.57
CA ILE A 85 23.48 15.47 -9.81
C ILE A 85 22.95 16.83 -10.25
N ASP A 86 23.44 17.91 -9.65
CA ASP A 86 23.01 19.27 -9.98
C ASP A 86 23.58 19.74 -11.34
N ASP A 87 24.70 19.17 -11.77
CA ASP A 87 25.31 19.43 -13.08
C ASP A 87 24.63 18.67 -14.24
N ILE A 88 23.75 17.70 -13.94
CA ILE A 88 23.03 16.96 -14.98
C ILE A 88 21.93 17.83 -15.59
N GLY A 89 21.99 18.04 -16.91
CA GLY A 89 20.94 18.72 -17.66
C GLY A 89 19.64 17.94 -17.74
N ASP A 90 18.51 18.64 -17.66
CA ASP A 90 17.18 18.02 -17.72
C ASP A 90 16.88 17.37 -19.08
N ASP A 91 17.53 17.82 -20.16
CA ASP A 91 17.34 17.35 -21.53
C ASP A 91 17.77 15.89 -21.74
N ILE A 92 18.69 15.39 -20.91
CA ILE A 92 19.17 14.01 -20.99
C ILE A 92 18.37 13.03 -20.13
N LEU A 93 17.49 13.53 -19.24
CA LEU A 93 16.72 12.71 -18.32
C LEU A 93 15.41 12.26 -18.97
N ARG A 94 15.12 10.95 -18.85
CA ARG A 94 13.84 10.38 -19.33
C ARG A 94 12.63 10.89 -18.54
N ASP A 95 12.83 11.21 -17.27
CA ASP A 95 11.76 11.55 -16.32
C ASP A 95 12.26 12.59 -15.30
N VAL A 96 12.38 13.83 -15.77
CA VAL A 96 12.87 15.00 -15.00
C VAL A 96 12.01 15.25 -13.77
N ASP A 97 10.69 15.19 -13.90
CA ASP A 97 9.76 15.57 -12.84
C ASP A 97 9.30 14.41 -11.97
N SER A 98 9.48 13.16 -12.43
CA SER A 98 9.04 11.96 -11.69
C SER A 98 7.57 12.02 -11.27
N THR A 99 6.70 12.62 -12.09
CA THR A 99 5.28 12.87 -11.76
C THR A 99 4.48 11.61 -11.49
N SER A 100 4.85 10.50 -12.13
CA SER A 100 4.22 9.19 -11.92
C SER A 100 4.73 8.46 -10.67
N ALA A 101 5.82 8.93 -10.07
CA ALA A 101 6.44 8.28 -8.93
C ALA A 101 5.61 8.53 -7.66
N LYS A 102 5.39 7.46 -6.88
CA LYS A 102 4.76 7.56 -5.56
C LYS A 102 5.79 8.04 -4.55
N GLN A 103 5.99 9.35 -4.47
CA GLN A 103 6.92 9.98 -3.52
C GLN A 103 6.16 10.69 -2.39
N PRO A 104 6.73 10.76 -1.18
CA PRO A 104 6.17 11.57 -0.10
C PRO A 104 6.21 13.07 -0.45
N ALA A 105 5.21 13.84 0.01
CA ALA A 105 5.10 15.28 -0.30
C ALA A 105 6.25 16.15 0.25
N TYR A 106 7.06 15.63 1.18
CA TYR A 106 8.23 16.31 1.72
C TYR A 106 9.51 16.08 0.89
N VAL A 107 9.45 15.23 -0.14
CA VAL A 107 10.58 14.95 -1.03
C VAL A 107 10.45 15.83 -2.25
N ASN A 108 11.40 16.75 -2.42
CA ASN A 108 11.43 17.69 -3.54
C ASN A 108 12.84 17.77 -4.15
N GLY A 109 12.97 18.48 -5.27
CA GLY A 109 14.25 18.76 -5.92
C GLY A 109 14.85 17.59 -6.71
N SER A 110 15.93 17.85 -7.43
CA SER A 110 16.68 16.90 -8.27
C SER A 110 17.20 15.70 -7.48
N ALA A 111 17.64 15.93 -6.25
CA ALA A 111 18.26 14.94 -5.38
C ALA A 111 17.29 13.89 -4.81
N ARG A 112 15.96 14.13 -4.91
CA ARG A 112 14.85 13.26 -4.43
C ARG A 112 15.02 12.83 -2.97
N THR A 113 15.30 13.80 -2.11
CA THR A 113 15.55 13.60 -0.68
C THR A 113 14.75 14.56 0.18
N ILE A 114 14.86 14.38 1.50
CA ILE A 114 14.38 15.36 2.48
C ILE A 114 15.34 16.55 2.46
N ASP A 115 14.81 17.76 2.48
CA ASP A 115 15.59 19.01 2.56
C ASP A 115 16.54 18.98 3.78
N GLY A 116 17.81 19.33 3.54
CA GLY A 116 18.89 19.32 4.52
C GLY A 116 19.46 17.92 4.84
N LYS A 117 19.03 16.88 4.11
CA LYS A 117 19.51 15.49 4.24
C LYS A 117 19.81 14.86 2.88
N GLU A 118 20.31 15.66 1.96
CA GLU A 118 20.62 15.27 0.59
C GLU A 118 21.65 14.15 0.53
N GLU A 119 22.52 14.04 1.54
CA GLU A 119 23.46 12.92 1.65
C GLU A 119 22.76 11.55 1.75
N PHE A 120 21.50 11.46 2.22
CA PHE A 120 20.81 10.19 2.42
C PHE A 120 19.75 9.93 1.35
N LEU A 121 20.07 9.04 0.41
CA LEU A 121 19.12 8.57 -0.61
C LEU A 121 18.46 7.27 -0.17
N ILE A 122 17.12 7.23 -0.20
CA ILE A 122 16.33 6.04 0.16
C ILE A 122 15.51 5.61 -1.05
N LEU A 123 15.72 4.37 -1.51
CA LEU A 123 15.06 3.81 -2.68
C LEU A 123 14.42 2.46 -2.36
N VAL A 124 13.24 2.21 -2.90
CA VAL A 124 12.61 0.88 -2.89
C VAL A 124 13.02 0.17 -4.17
N GLY A 125 13.69 -0.97 -4.06
CA GLY A 125 13.93 -1.87 -5.19
C GLY A 125 12.62 -2.52 -5.59
N LEU A 126 12.09 -2.13 -6.76
CA LEU A 126 10.77 -2.53 -7.23
C LEU A 126 10.77 -3.87 -7.94
#